data_AF-A0A958WRY7-F1
#
_entry.id   AF-A0A958WRY7-F1
#
_cell.length_a   1.000
_cell.length_b   1.000
_cell.length_c   1.000
_cell.angle_alpha   90.00
_cell.angle_beta   90.00
_cell.angle_gamma   90.00
#
_symmetry.space_group_name_H-M   'P 1'
#
loop_
_entity.id
_entity.type
_entity.pdbx_description
1 polymer ?
#
loop_
_entity_poly.entity_id
_entity_poly.type
_entity_poly.pdbx_seq_one_letter_code
_entity_poly.pdbx_strand_id
1 'polypeptide(L)'
;MKTAILGAGESGVGAALLAQKLGHEVFVSDGGILKDNFRQELTDKGIPYEESKHTWTSIFEADVIIKSPGIPDGLPPIQTLRQSGKEIISEIEFAGRHTAATIIGITGSNGKTTTTRLTYHLFKTAGLNVALGGNVGTSFARNITENKYDYHVLELSSFQLDGIVHFRPNVAILLNITPDHLDRYEYKMENYVRSKFRIAMNQQPEDILILNADDPEVQNHLKSKHLAPRLIQVPSRFADTKRLAISSPHGGGREGA
;
A
#
# COMPACT_ATOMS: atom_id res chain seq x y z
N MET A 1 -3.65 -23.70 3.30
CA MET A 1 -2.87 -22.60 3.89
C MET A 1 -3.72 -21.97 4.98
N LYS A 2 -3.16 -21.81 6.17
CA LYS A 2 -3.79 -21.11 7.30
C LYS A 2 -3.41 -19.64 7.27
N THR A 3 -4.40 -18.76 7.34
CA THR A 3 -4.20 -17.31 7.29
C THR A 3 -4.86 -16.66 8.49
N ALA A 4 -4.04 -15.99 9.31
CA ALA A 4 -4.53 -15.15 10.39
C ALA A 4 -4.59 -13.70 9.92
N ILE A 5 -5.70 -13.02 10.20
CA ILE A 5 -5.87 -11.60 9.98
C ILE A 5 -5.80 -10.91 11.34
N LEU A 6 -4.87 -9.96 11.49
CA LEU A 6 -4.77 -9.12 12.68
C LEU A 6 -5.45 -7.78 12.40
N GLY A 7 -6.58 -7.57 13.07
CA GLY A 7 -7.48 -6.43 12.90
C GLY A 7 -8.65 -6.72 11.96
N ALA A 8 -9.83 -6.20 12.28
CA ALA A 8 -11.11 -6.45 11.62
C ALA A 8 -11.76 -5.15 11.10
N GLY A 9 -10.95 -4.12 10.80
CA GLY A 9 -11.39 -2.96 10.04
C GLY A 9 -11.52 -3.26 8.54
N GLU A 10 -11.67 -2.22 7.71
CA GLU A 10 -11.87 -2.36 6.26
C GLU A 10 -10.79 -3.22 5.58
N SER A 11 -9.50 -2.94 5.82
CA SER A 11 -8.40 -3.77 5.29
C SER A 11 -8.40 -5.20 5.82
N GLY A 12 -8.75 -5.39 7.10
CA GLY A 12 -8.76 -6.70 7.73
C GLY A 12 -9.85 -7.60 7.15
N VAL A 13 -11.08 -7.11 7.10
CA VAL A 13 -12.20 -7.85 6.49
C VAL A 13 -11.95 -8.06 5.01
N GLY A 14 -11.48 -7.06 4.26
CA GLY A 14 -11.10 -7.22 2.85
C GLY A 14 -10.07 -8.34 2.62
N ALA A 15 -9.04 -8.42 3.47
CA ALA A 15 -8.05 -9.49 3.43
C ALA A 15 -8.65 -10.86 3.77
N ALA A 16 -9.55 -10.92 4.76
CA ALA A 16 -10.25 -12.15 5.14
C ALA A 16 -11.10 -12.71 3.99
N LEU A 17 -11.84 -11.84 3.30
CA LEU A 17 -12.66 -12.20 2.14
C LEU A 17 -11.80 -12.71 0.98
N LEU A 18 -10.68 -12.04 0.70
CA LEU A 18 -9.76 -12.47 -0.36
C LEU A 18 -9.14 -13.84 -0.02
N ALA A 19 -8.66 -14.02 1.22
CA ALA A 19 -8.10 -15.29 1.67
C ALA A 19 -9.13 -16.43 1.60
N GLN A 20 -10.39 -16.16 1.99
CA GLN A 20 -11.48 -17.14 1.86
C GLN A 20 -11.73 -17.48 0.38
N LYS A 21 -11.79 -16.49 -0.52
CA LYS A 21 -11.97 -16.70 -1.97
C LYS A 21 -10.85 -17.56 -2.57
N LEU A 22 -9.64 -17.48 -2.02
CA LEU A 22 -8.48 -18.28 -2.41
C LEU A 22 -8.45 -19.68 -1.76
N GLY A 23 -9.44 -20.01 -0.93
CA GLY A 23 -9.56 -21.33 -0.28
C GLY A 23 -8.67 -21.50 0.96
N HIS A 24 -8.27 -20.40 1.61
CA HIS A 24 -7.51 -20.46 2.85
C HIS A 24 -8.40 -20.82 4.04
N GLU A 25 -7.81 -21.42 5.06
CA GLU A 25 -8.42 -21.50 6.39
C GLU A 25 -8.17 -20.18 7.12
N VAL A 26 -9.21 -19.35 7.24
CA VAL A 26 -9.09 -17.95 7.69
C VAL A 26 -9.54 -17.81 9.14
N PHE A 27 -8.79 -17.03 9.92
CA PHE A 27 -9.18 -16.58 11.25
C PHE A 27 -8.92 -15.09 11.41
N VAL A 28 -9.90 -14.33 11.89
CA VAL A 28 -9.79 -12.89 12.13
C VAL A 28 -9.69 -12.61 13.62
N SER A 29 -8.71 -11.80 14.04
CA SER A 29 -8.47 -11.49 15.45
C SER A 29 -8.32 -9.98 15.65
N ASP A 30 -9.19 -9.38 16.47
CA ASP A 30 -9.15 -7.96 16.81
C ASP A 30 -9.16 -7.73 18.33
N GLY A 31 -8.25 -6.89 18.79
CA GLY A 31 -8.14 -6.52 20.21
C GLY A 31 -9.21 -5.55 20.68
N GLY A 32 -9.93 -4.90 19.76
CA GLY A 32 -11.08 -4.05 20.03
C GLY A 32 -12.42 -4.74 19.74
N ILE A 33 -13.50 -3.99 19.91
CA ILE A 33 -14.86 -4.42 19.54
C ILE A 33 -15.05 -4.16 18.05
N LEU A 34 -15.54 -5.16 17.32
CA LEU A 34 -15.83 -5.04 15.89
C LEU A 34 -17.02 -4.09 15.67
N LYS A 35 -16.94 -3.30 14.59
CA LYS A 35 -18.12 -2.58 14.10
C LYS A 35 -19.16 -3.58 13.59
N ASP A 36 -20.43 -3.29 13.82
CA ASP A 36 -21.53 -4.22 13.52
C ASP A 36 -21.54 -4.66 12.05
N ASN A 37 -21.24 -3.76 11.11
CA ASN A 37 -21.17 -4.08 9.69
C ASN A 37 -20.08 -5.13 9.38
N PHE A 38 -18.91 -5.02 10.00
CA PHE A 38 -17.81 -5.98 9.81
C PHE A 38 -18.09 -7.30 10.52
N ARG A 39 -18.68 -7.26 11.72
CA ARG A 39 -19.12 -8.46 12.45
C ARG A 39 -20.14 -9.25 11.63
N GLN A 40 -21.15 -8.56 11.11
CA GLN A 40 -22.21 -9.18 10.31
C GLN A 40 -21.63 -9.80 9.05
N GLU A 41 -20.74 -9.10 8.35
CA GLU A 41 -20.12 -9.61 7.14
C GLU A 41 -19.28 -10.88 7.38
N LEU A 42 -18.45 -10.89 8.43
CA LEU A 42 -17.67 -12.08 8.80
C LEU A 42 -18.60 -13.26 9.15
N THR A 43 -19.70 -12.98 9.87
CA THR A 43 -20.72 -13.97 10.23
C THR A 43 -21.42 -14.54 9.00
N ASP A 44 -21.89 -13.68 8.09
CA ASP A 44 -22.61 -14.07 6.87
C ASP A 44 -21.72 -14.91 5.94
N LYS A 45 -20.41 -14.64 5.95
CA LYS A 45 -19.41 -15.40 5.19
C LYS A 45 -18.91 -16.64 5.92
N GLY A 46 -19.33 -16.86 7.16
CA GLY A 46 -18.86 -17.98 7.98
C GLY A 46 -17.36 -17.94 8.25
N ILE A 47 -16.77 -16.75 8.33
CA ILE A 47 -15.34 -16.55 8.65
C ILE A 47 -15.20 -16.50 10.18
N PRO A 48 -14.46 -17.45 10.79
CA PRO A 48 -14.19 -17.41 12.23
C PRO A 48 -13.49 -16.12 12.65
N TYR A 49 -13.99 -15.48 13.71
CA TYR A 49 -13.39 -14.28 14.26
C TYR A 49 -13.44 -14.22 15.79
N GLU A 50 -12.61 -13.37 16.36
CA GLU A 50 -12.69 -12.94 17.75
C GLU A 50 -12.58 -11.42 17.87
N GLU A 51 -13.14 -10.90 18.96
CA GLU A 51 -13.10 -9.48 19.30
C GLU A 51 -12.75 -9.28 20.78
N SER A 52 -12.23 -8.10 21.11
CA SER A 52 -11.76 -7.71 22.45
C SER A 52 -10.59 -8.56 22.99
N LYS A 53 -9.90 -9.31 22.13
CA LYS A 53 -8.76 -10.16 22.51
C LYS A 53 -7.91 -10.58 21.31
N HIS A 54 -6.74 -11.11 21.60
CA HIS A 54 -5.91 -11.85 20.65
C HIS A 54 -5.54 -13.22 21.23
N THR A 55 -6.00 -14.29 20.59
CA THR A 55 -5.58 -15.66 20.84
C THR A 55 -4.28 -15.91 20.08
N TRP A 56 -3.17 -15.45 20.66
CA TRP A 56 -1.85 -15.49 20.01
C TRP A 56 -1.44 -16.90 19.58
N THR A 57 -1.75 -17.94 20.35
CA THR A 57 -1.46 -19.33 19.97
C THR A 57 -2.01 -19.68 18.59
N SER A 58 -3.27 -19.32 18.31
CA SER A 58 -3.88 -19.54 16.99
C SER A 58 -3.23 -18.70 15.88
N ILE A 59 -2.82 -17.48 16.19
CA ILE A 59 -2.11 -16.60 15.25
C ILE A 59 -0.72 -17.17 14.91
N PHE A 60 -0.01 -17.72 15.90
CA PHE A 60 1.31 -18.37 15.72
C PHE A 60 1.24 -19.63 14.84
N GLU A 61 0.10 -20.30 14.80
CA GLU A 61 -0.12 -21.47 13.94
C GLU A 61 -0.31 -21.12 12.46
N ALA A 62 -0.65 -19.87 12.14
CA ALA A 62 -0.89 -19.46 10.75
C ALA A 62 0.39 -19.55 9.90
N ASP A 63 0.21 -19.86 8.62
CA ASP A 63 1.29 -19.87 7.62
C ASP A 63 1.66 -18.43 7.23
N VAL A 64 0.64 -17.59 7.07
CA VAL A 64 0.76 -16.17 6.74
C VAL A 64 -0.15 -15.33 7.65
N ILE A 65 0.38 -14.18 8.08
CA ILE A 65 -0.31 -13.24 8.96
C ILE A 65 -0.47 -11.93 8.22
N ILE A 66 -1.71 -11.51 8.00
CA ILE A 66 -2.03 -10.24 7.34
C ILE A 66 -2.36 -9.22 8.44
N LYS A 67 -1.50 -8.23 8.59
CA LYS A 67 -1.57 -7.24 9.67
C LYS A 67 -2.19 -5.94 9.16
N SER A 68 -3.21 -5.47 9.87
CA SER A 68 -3.78 -4.14 9.66
C SER A 68 -2.77 -3.04 10.01
N PRO A 69 -2.73 -1.92 9.25
CA PRO A 69 -1.74 -0.85 9.44
C PRO A 69 -1.78 -0.19 10.82
N GLY A 70 -2.95 -0.20 11.48
CA GLY A 70 -3.10 0.35 12.83
C GLY A 70 -2.26 -0.36 13.89
N ILE A 71 -1.97 -1.65 13.71
CA ILE A 71 -1.28 -2.48 14.70
C ILE A 71 0.23 -2.21 14.66
N PRO A 72 0.85 -1.69 15.75
CA PRO A 72 2.28 -1.35 15.76
C PRO A 72 3.18 -2.57 15.59
N ASP A 73 4.24 -2.43 14.80
CA ASP A 73 5.25 -3.48 14.60
C ASP A 73 6.13 -3.72 15.84
N GLY A 74 6.20 -2.74 16.75
CA GLY A 74 6.96 -2.82 18.00
C GLY A 74 6.31 -3.65 19.11
N LEU A 75 5.09 -4.18 18.92
CA LEU A 75 4.44 -4.99 19.93
C LEU A 75 5.23 -6.31 20.15
N PRO A 76 5.49 -6.73 21.40
CA PRO A 76 6.30 -7.92 21.67
C PRO A 76 5.83 -9.19 20.92
N PRO A 77 4.51 -9.51 20.84
CA PRO A 77 4.06 -10.67 20.06
C PRO A 77 4.40 -10.58 18.56
N ILE A 78 4.35 -9.37 17.98
CA ILE A 78 4.68 -9.15 16.56
C ILE A 78 6.19 -9.33 16.34
N GLN A 79 7.02 -8.86 17.26
CA GLN A 79 8.46 -9.07 17.22
C GLN A 79 8.80 -10.57 17.31
N THR A 80 8.16 -11.30 18.22
CA THR A 80 8.33 -12.75 18.36
C THR A 80 7.93 -13.50 17.09
N LEU A 81 6.80 -13.14 16.47
CA LEU A 81 6.36 -13.71 15.19
C LEU A 81 7.38 -13.47 14.06
N ARG A 82 7.96 -12.26 13.98
CA ARG A 82 9.00 -11.98 12.98
C ARG A 82 10.27 -12.80 13.24
N GLN A 83 10.69 -12.91 14.50
CA GLN A 83 11.87 -13.68 14.90
C GLN A 83 11.72 -15.18 14.65
N SER A 84 10.50 -15.72 14.70
CA SER A 84 10.23 -17.13 14.37
C SER A 84 10.16 -17.42 12.86
N GLY A 85 10.42 -16.42 12.02
CA GLY A 85 10.43 -16.57 10.56
C GLY A 85 9.02 -16.62 9.94
N LYS A 86 7.97 -16.27 10.69
CA LYS A 86 6.61 -16.20 10.15
C LYS A 86 6.47 -15.04 9.18
N GLU A 87 5.71 -15.26 8.11
CA GLU A 87 5.40 -14.22 7.15
C GLU A 87 4.33 -13.29 7.73
N ILE A 88 4.72 -12.04 8.03
CA ILE A 88 3.81 -10.97 8.47
C ILE A 88 3.83 -9.87 7.43
N ILE A 89 2.71 -9.68 6.75
CA ILE A 89 2.59 -8.79 5.60
C ILE A 89 1.39 -7.85 5.74
N SER A 90 1.39 -6.75 5.00
CA SER A 90 0.21 -5.87 4.90
C SER A 90 -0.84 -6.45 3.98
N GLU A 91 -2.07 -5.95 4.11
CA GLU A 91 -3.14 -6.25 3.16
C GLU A 91 -2.78 -5.83 1.71
N ILE A 92 -2.01 -4.76 1.55
CA ILE A 92 -1.53 -4.30 0.23
C ILE A 92 -0.60 -5.32 -0.43
N GLU A 93 0.32 -5.90 0.35
CA GLU A 93 1.19 -6.97 -0.11
C GLU A 93 0.39 -8.21 -0.52
N PHE A 94 -0.53 -8.63 0.34
CA PHE A 94 -1.35 -9.81 0.09
C PHE A 94 -2.19 -9.65 -1.17
N ALA A 95 -2.93 -8.54 -1.27
CA ALA A 95 -3.75 -8.22 -2.44
C ALA A 95 -2.90 -8.13 -3.72
N GLY A 96 -1.72 -7.48 -3.67
CA GLY A 96 -0.84 -7.32 -4.82
C GLY A 96 -0.38 -8.63 -5.45
N ARG A 97 -0.34 -9.74 -4.69
CA ARG A 97 0.02 -11.07 -5.21
C ARG A 97 -1.06 -11.70 -6.10
N HIS A 98 -2.28 -11.18 -6.05
CA HIS A 98 -3.47 -11.83 -6.62
C HIS A 98 -4.18 -10.97 -7.70
N THR A 99 -3.46 -10.02 -8.30
CA THR A 99 -3.96 -9.25 -9.43
C THR A 99 -2.91 -9.09 -10.53
N ALA A 100 -3.37 -9.03 -11.77
CA ALA A 100 -2.56 -8.67 -12.94
C ALA A 100 -2.87 -7.26 -13.46
N ALA A 101 -3.74 -6.53 -12.76
CA ALA A 101 -4.12 -5.16 -13.10
C ALA A 101 -2.92 -4.20 -12.98
N THR A 102 -2.97 -3.12 -13.75
CA THR A 102 -1.97 -2.04 -13.61
C THR A 102 -2.21 -1.27 -12.31
N ILE A 103 -1.18 -1.16 -11.48
CA ILE A 103 -1.26 -0.52 -10.17
C ILE A 103 -0.61 0.86 -10.20
N ILE A 104 -1.38 1.87 -9.80
CA ILE A 104 -0.95 3.25 -9.56
C ILE A 104 -0.95 3.48 -8.05
N GLY A 105 0.22 3.46 -7.42
CA GLY A 105 0.39 3.69 -5.99
C GLY A 105 0.72 5.16 -5.69
N ILE A 106 0.00 5.77 -4.75
CA ILE A 106 0.17 7.19 -4.38
C ILE A 106 0.43 7.29 -2.87
N THR A 107 1.57 7.88 -2.49
CA THR A 107 1.90 8.16 -1.09
C THR A 107 2.46 9.58 -0.92
N GLY A 108 2.65 9.98 0.33
CA GLY A 108 3.08 11.31 0.75
C GLY A 108 2.61 11.64 2.16
N SER A 109 3.08 12.73 2.75
CA SER A 109 2.50 13.25 3.99
C SER A 109 1.13 13.85 3.70
N ASN A 110 1.05 14.74 2.71
CA ASN A 110 -0.16 15.50 2.37
C ASN A 110 -0.58 15.33 0.90
N GLY A 111 -1.85 15.61 0.60
CA GLY A 111 -2.39 15.62 -0.77
C GLY A 111 -2.70 14.25 -1.38
N LYS A 112 -2.45 13.16 -0.63
CA LYS A 112 -2.69 11.77 -1.05
C LYS A 112 -4.12 11.54 -1.54
N THR A 113 -5.13 11.86 -0.73
CA THR A 113 -6.53 11.60 -1.04
C THR A 113 -7.03 12.38 -2.24
N THR A 114 -6.68 13.66 -2.33
CA THR A 114 -7.03 14.49 -3.48
C THR A 114 -6.41 13.95 -4.76
N THR A 115 -5.11 13.63 -4.74
CA THR A 115 -4.40 13.11 -5.92
C THR A 115 -4.95 11.74 -6.34
N THR A 116 -5.22 10.86 -5.38
CA THR A 116 -5.76 9.51 -5.64
C THR A 116 -7.15 9.60 -6.25
N ARG A 117 -8.04 10.42 -5.67
CA ARG A 117 -9.40 10.61 -6.20
C ARG A 117 -9.40 11.29 -7.56
N LEU A 118 -8.53 12.28 -7.79
CA LEU A 118 -8.41 12.95 -9.08
C LEU A 118 -7.90 11.99 -10.16
N THR A 119 -6.86 11.20 -9.86
CA THR A 119 -6.33 10.19 -10.77
C THR A 119 -7.40 9.17 -11.14
N TYR A 120 -8.11 8.63 -10.15
CA TYR A 120 -9.24 7.74 -10.37
C TYR A 120 -10.34 8.38 -11.21
N HIS A 121 -10.72 9.64 -10.91
CA HIS A 121 -11.73 10.36 -11.67
C HIS A 121 -11.34 10.50 -13.14
N LEU A 122 -10.09 10.86 -13.44
CA LEU A 122 -9.59 10.95 -14.82
C LEU A 122 -9.68 9.60 -15.55
N PHE A 123 -9.29 8.50 -14.89
CA PHE A 123 -9.38 7.16 -15.47
C PHE A 123 -10.85 6.76 -15.74
N LYS A 124 -11.75 7.01 -14.79
CA LYS A 124 -13.19 6.76 -14.97
C LYS A 124 -13.78 7.60 -16.10
N THR A 125 -13.45 8.89 -16.15
CA THR A 125 -13.93 9.81 -17.21
C THR A 125 -13.43 9.40 -18.58
N ALA A 126 -12.23 8.81 -18.68
CA ALA A 126 -11.71 8.21 -19.90
C ALA A 126 -12.37 6.86 -20.27
N GLY A 127 -13.34 6.38 -19.50
CA GLY A 127 -14.04 5.11 -19.75
C GLY A 127 -13.25 3.87 -19.36
N LEU A 128 -12.18 3.99 -18.57
CA LEU A 128 -11.34 2.88 -18.17
C LEU A 128 -11.96 2.08 -17.01
N ASN A 129 -11.73 0.77 -17.01
CA ASN A 129 -12.13 -0.13 -15.94
C ASN A 129 -11.15 -0.02 -14.75
N VAL A 130 -11.36 1.01 -13.93
CA VAL A 130 -10.51 1.36 -12.79
C VAL A 130 -11.24 1.19 -11.46
N ALA A 131 -10.51 0.77 -10.43
CA ALA A 131 -10.91 0.82 -9.03
C ALA A 131 -10.10 1.84 -8.22
N LEU A 132 -10.77 2.47 -7.26
CA LEU A 132 -10.15 3.25 -6.20
C LEU A 132 -9.98 2.37 -4.97
N GLY A 133 -8.83 2.43 -4.30
CA GLY A 133 -8.67 1.71 -3.04
C GLY A 133 -7.44 2.08 -2.22
N GLY A 134 -7.08 1.17 -1.30
CA GLY A 134 -5.97 1.34 -0.36
C GLY A 134 -6.45 2.00 0.93
N ASN A 135 -5.81 3.10 1.33
CA ASN A 135 -6.15 3.87 2.53
C ASN A 135 -7.44 4.72 2.41
N VAL A 136 -8.03 4.78 1.21
CA VAL A 136 -9.28 5.47 0.93
C VAL A 136 -10.19 4.61 0.06
N GLY A 137 -11.49 4.72 0.25
CA GLY A 137 -12.48 3.93 -0.49
C GLY A 137 -12.50 2.49 -0.01
N THR A 138 -12.55 1.56 -0.95
CA THR A 138 -12.57 0.12 -0.68
C THR A 138 -11.16 -0.42 -0.46
N SER A 139 -10.97 -1.35 0.47
CA SER A 139 -9.68 -2.06 0.61
C SER A 139 -9.27 -2.72 -0.71
N PHE A 140 -7.96 -2.85 -0.93
CA PHE A 140 -7.43 -3.37 -2.18
C PHE A 140 -7.79 -4.86 -2.36
N ALA A 141 -7.69 -5.65 -1.29
CA ALA A 141 -8.09 -7.05 -1.23
C ALA A 141 -9.60 -7.23 -1.52
N ARG A 142 -10.47 -6.35 -0.99
CA ARG A 142 -11.89 -6.38 -1.31
C ARG A 142 -12.15 -6.11 -2.79
N ASN A 143 -11.49 -5.09 -3.36
CA ASN A 143 -11.60 -4.80 -4.80
C ASN A 143 -11.26 -6.03 -5.67
N ILE A 144 -10.18 -6.75 -5.34
CA ILE A 144 -9.76 -7.98 -6.04
C ILE A 144 -10.75 -9.14 -5.82
N THR A 145 -11.37 -9.17 -4.64
CA THR A 145 -12.35 -10.20 -4.30
C THR A 145 -13.63 -10.05 -5.10
N GLU A 146 -14.15 -8.83 -5.21
CA GLU A 146 -15.48 -8.57 -5.74
C GLU A 146 -15.52 -8.43 -7.26
N ASN A 147 -14.50 -7.82 -7.86
CA ASN A 147 -14.54 -7.44 -9.27
C ASN A 147 -13.18 -7.61 -9.95
N LYS A 148 -13.20 -7.72 -11.28
CA LYS A 148 -11.99 -7.68 -12.11
C LYS A 148 -11.80 -6.28 -12.68
N TYR A 149 -10.75 -5.60 -12.25
CA TYR A 149 -10.35 -4.28 -12.76
C TYR A 149 -9.11 -4.39 -13.62
N ASP A 150 -8.97 -3.49 -14.60
CA ASP A 150 -7.75 -3.38 -15.41
C ASP A 150 -6.73 -2.45 -14.73
N TYR A 151 -7.22 -1.53 -13.89
CA TYR A 151 -6.41 -0.55 -13.16
C TYR A 151 -6.83 -0.44 -11.70
N HIS A 152 -5.86 -0.27 -10.81
CA HIS A 152 -6.09 0.16 -9.43
C HIS A 152 -5.34 1.45 -9.14
N VAL A 153 -6.06 2.46 -8.65
CA VAL A 153 -5.48 3.68 -8.10
C VAL A 153 -5.54 3.56 -6.58
N LEU A 154 -4.38 3.40 -5.96
CA LEU A 154 -4.23 3.07 -4.55
C LEU A 154 -3.63 4.24 -3.79
N GLU A 155 -4.34 4.72 -2.77
CA GLU A 155 -3.74 5.56 -1.74
C GLU A 155 -2.98 4.66 -0.76
N LEU A 156 -1.70 4.92 -0.52
CA LEU A 156 -0.85 4.12 0.35
C LEU A 156 -0.30 4.95 1.51
N SER A 157 -0.62 4.55 2.74
CA SER A 157 0.00 5.07 3.95
C SER A 157 1.41 4.47 4.16
N SER A 158 2.23 5.13 4.97
CA SER A 158 3.54 4.61 5.35
C SER A 158 3.41 3.28 6.11
N PHE A 159 2.41 3.14 6.98
CA PHE A 159 2.16 1.90 7.73
C PHE A 159 1.79 0.71 6.85
N GLN A 160 1.06 0.93 5.76
CA GLN A 160 0.77 -0.13 4.78
C GLN A 160 2.03 -0.53 4.01
N LEU A 161 2.85 0.47 3.64
CA LEU A 161 4.12 0.25 2.96
C LEU A 161 5.12 -0.49 3.85
N ASP A 162 5.13 -0.27 5.17
CA ASP A 162 5.99 -0.98 6.12
C ASP A 162 5.79 -2.51 6.07
N GLY A 163 4.57 -2.97 5.74
CA GLY A 163 4.26 -4.40 5.64
C GLY A 163 4.48 -5.05 4.26
N ILE A 164 5.04 -4.35 3.28
CA ILE A 164 5.28 -4.94 1.95
C ILE A 164 6.58 -5.75 1.86
N VAL A 165 6.61 -6.70 0.93
CA VAL A 165 7.79 -7.51 0.62
C VAL A 165 8.05 -7.47 -0.89
N HIS A 166 7.06 -7.84 -1.70
CA HIS A 166 7.16 -7.92 -3.16
C HIS A 166 6.20 -7.00 -3.90
N PHE A 167 5.31 -6.29 -3.19
CA PHE A 167 4.40 -5.32 -3.78
C PHE A 167 5.16 -4.34 -4.68
N ARG A 168 4.68 -4.24 -5.92
CA ARG A 168 5.32 -3.51 -7.02
C ARG A 168 4.26 -2.74 -7.79
N PRO A 169 4.07 -1.44 -7.53
CA PRO A 169 3.23 -0.60 -8.38
C PRO A 169 3.92 -0.32 -9.72
N ASN A 170 3.17 -0.37 -10.83
CA ASN A 170 3.69 -0.01 -12.15
C ASN A 170 3.99 1.49 -12.24
N VAL A 171 3.16 2.30 -11.58
CA VAL A 171 3.38 3.73 -11.42
C VAL A 171 3.30 4.08 -9.94
N ALA A 172 4.37 4.63 -9.39
CA ALA A 172 4.41 5.12 -8.02
C ALA A 172 4.50 6.65 -8.02
N ILE A 173 3.80 7.31 -7.09
CA ILE A 173 3.82 8.75 -6.90
C ILE A 173 4.11 9.05 -5.43
N LEU A 174 5.19 9.79 -5.17
CA LEU A 174 5.54 10.30 -3.84
C LEU A 174 5.45 11.82 -3.84
N LEU A 175 4.40 12.34 -3.21
CA LEU A 175 3.99 13.75 -3.33
C LEU A 175 4.86 14.72 -2.53
N ASN A 176 5.15 14.38 -1.28
CA ASN A 176 5.92 15.20 -0.33
C ASN A 176 6.19 14.38 0.94
N ILE A 177 7.21 14.78 1.70
CA ILE A 177 7.51 14.24 3.02
C ILE A 177 7.73 15.39 4.00
N THR A 178 6.75 15.60 4.88
CA THR A 178 6.83 16.51 6.03
C THR A 178 6.66 15.71 7.32
N PRO A 179 7.22 16.16 8.47
CA PRO A 179 7.08 15.48 9.76
C PRO A 179 5.62 15.11 10.07
N ASP A 180 5.37 13.82 10.28
CA ASP A 180 4.06 13.24 10.56
C ASP A 180 4.26 11.83 11.14
N HIS A 181 3.38 11.40 12.03
CA HIS A 181 3.41 10.06 12.66
C HIS A 181 4.79 9.62 13.23
N LEU A 182 5.62 10.58 13.67
CA LEU A 182 7.00 10.30 14.08
C LEU A 182 7.10 9.42 15.33
N ASP A 183 6.06 9.36 16.15
CA ASP A 183 5.91 8.43 17.27
C ASP A 183 6.05 6.96 16.82
N ARG A 184 5.61 6.63 15.61
CA ARG A 184 5.71 5.30 14.99
C ARG A 184 7.11 5.00 14.43
N TYR A 185 7.96 6.03 14.33
CA TYR A 185 9.25 5.98 13.65
C TYR A 185 10.41 6.39 14.58
N GLU A 186 10.27 6.15 15.89
CA GLU A 186 11.27 6.49 16.93
C GLU A 186 11.64 7.97 16.96
N TYR A 187 10.73 8.85 16.53
CA TYR A 187 10.98 10.28 16.37
C TYR A 187 12.14 10.62 15.41
N LYS A 188 12.48 9.71 14.48
CA LYS A 188 13.52 9.89 13.46
C LYS A 188 12.88 10.08 12.08
N MET A 189 13.15 11.23 11.45
CA MET A 189 12.58 11.56 10.14
C MET A 189 13.04 10.57 9.06
N GLU A 190 14.27 10.09 9.14
CA GLU A 190 14.87 9.16 8.18
C GLU A 190 14.11 7.83 8.14
N ASN A 191 13.59 7.38 9.28
CA ASN A 191 12.79 6.16 9.37
C ASN A 191 11.46 6.33 8.58
N TYR A 192 10.80 7.48 8.73
CA TYR A 192 9.57 7.80 8.00
C TYR A 192 9.81 7.98 6.50
N VAL A 193 10.90 8.64 6.11
CA VAL A 193 11.33 8.78 4.72
C VAL A 193 11.54 7.38 4.11
N ARG A 194 12.32 6.51 4.78
CA ARG A 194 12.53 5.13 4.31
C ARG A 194 11.21 4.38 4.14
N SER A 195 10.27 4.53 5.07
CA SER A 195 8.95 3.90 5.00
C SER A 195 8.20 4.28 3.72
N LYS A 196 8.11 5.59 3.39
CA LYS A 196 7.43 6.04 2.16
C LYS A 196 8.13 5.59 0.89
N PHE A 197 9.47 5.59 0.87
CA PHE A 197 10.24 5.14 -0.29
C PHE A 197 10.11 3.63 -0.56
N ARG A 198 9.56 2.84 0.37
CA ARG A 198 9.23 1.43 0.11
C ARG A 198 8.27 1.27 -1.08
N ILE A 199 7.45 2.27 -1.41
CA ILE A 199 6.60 2.25 -2.61
C ILE A 199 7.37 1.94 -3.91
N ALA A 200 8.66 2.26 -3.97
CA ALA A 200 9.53 2.05 -5.13
C ALA A 200 10.50 0.85 -4.96
N MET A 201 10.52 0.17 -3.81
CA MET A 201 11.61 -0.76 -3.48
C MET A 201 11.70 -1.98 -4.39
N ASN A 202 10.57 -2.40 -4.98
CA ASN A 202 10.47 -3.55 -5.87
C ASN A 202 10.24 -3.15 -7.34
N GLN A 203 10.18 -1.85 -7.64
CA GLN A 203 10.01 -1.37 -9.00
C GLN A 203 11.24 -1.75 -9.85
N GLN A 204 11.02 -2.00 -11.13
CA GLN A 204 12.01 -2.36 -12.14
C GLN A 204 12.17 -1.22 -13.17
N PRO A 205 13.17 -1.27 -14.06
CA PRO A 205 13.45 -0.18 -15.01
C PRO A 205 12.29 0.22 -15.93
N GLU A 206 11.36 -0.69 -16.21
CA GLU A 206 10.15 -0.43 -17.00
C GLU A 206 9.05 0.32 -16.23
N ASP A 207 9.11 0.34 -14.89
CA ASP A 207 8.15 1.05 -14.05
C ASP A 207 8.47 2.55 -13.96
N ILE A 208 7.51 3.32 -13.46
CA ILE A 208 7.62 4.77 -13.33
C ILE A 208 7.54 5.16 -11.86
N LEU A 209 8.45 6.04 -11.44
CA LEU A 209 8.39 6.72 -10.15
C LEU A 209 8.32 8.23 -10.37
N ILE A 210 7.21 8.83 -9.94
CA ILE A 210 6.96 10.26 -10.00
C ILE A 210 7.24 10.88 -8.63
N LEU A 211 8.15 11.85 -8.59
CA LEU A 211 8.65 12.50 -7.39
C LEU A 211 8.43 14.00 -7.46
N ASN A 212 8.21 14.63 -6.31
CA ASN A 212 8.30 16.08 -6.18
C ASN A 212 9.76 16.53 -6.22
N ALA A 213 10.12 17.29 -7.26
CA ALA A 213 11.49 17.76 -7.48
C ALA A 213 11.98 18.74 -6.41
N ASP A 214 11.06 19.44 -5.75
CA ASP A 214 11.37 20.51 -4.81
C ASP A 214 11.33 20.06 -3.33
N ASP A 215 11.02 18.78 -3.07
CA ASP A 215 10.96 18.24 -1.71
C ASP A 215 12.37 17.89 -1.19
N PRO A 216 12.85 18.52 -0.11
CA PRO A 216 14.22 18.34 0.36
C PRO A 216 14.51 16.92 0.88
N GLU A 217 13.52 16.25 1.49
CA GLU A 217 13.68 14.88 1.98
C GLU A 217 13.78 13.89 0.82
N VAL A 218 12.98 14.09 -0.23
CA VAL A 218 13.09 13.34 -1.48
C VAL A 218 14.48 13.54 -2.11
N GLN A 219 14.93 14.78 -2.26
CA GLN A 219 16.24 15.07 -2.86
C GLN A 219 17.39 14.49 -2.02
N ASN A 220 17.32 14.58 -0.70
CA ASN A 220 18.32 14.00 0.18
C ASN A 220 18.35 12.47 0.10
N HIS A 221 17.18 11.81 0.00
CA HIS A 221 17.12 10.36 -0.17
C HIS A 221 17.79 9.91 -1.48
N LEU A 222 17.51 10.62 -2.58
CA LEU A 222 18.05 10.31 -3.91
C LEU A 222 19.57 10.42 -4.00
N LYS A 223 20.22 11.32 -3.23
CA LYS A 223 21.69 11.43 -3.18
C LYS A 223 22.37 10.15 -2.71
N SER A 224 21.67 9.36 -1.89
CA SER A 224 22.23 8.20 -1.19
C SER A 224 21.85 6.85 -1.81
N LYS A 225 20.95 6.84 -2.81
CA LYS A 225 20.40 5.59 -3.36
C LYS A 225 20.16 5.66 -4.85
N HIS A 226 20.54 4.58 -5.53
CA HIS A 226 20.08 4.31 -6.87
C HIS A 226 18.70 3.64 -6.80
N LEU A 227 17.74 4.14 -7.57
CA LEU A 227 16.41 3.56 -7.72
C LEU A 227 16.32 2.98 -9.14
N ALA A 228 15.82 1.74 -9.24
CA ALA A 228 15.64 1.05 -10.51
C ALA A 228 14.63 1.69 -11.50
N PRO A 229 13.47 2.22 -11.10
CA PRO A 229 12.45 2.70 -12.04
C PRO A 229 12.88 3.93 -12.83
N ARG A 230 12.18 4.19 -13.94
CA ARG A 230 12.27 5.46 -14.65
C ARG A 230 11.74 6.61 -13.78
N LEU A 231 12.62 7.55 -13.45
CA LEU A 231 12.30 8.69 -12.60
C LEU A 231 11.70 9.85 -13.40
N ILE A 232 10.56 10.37 -12.93
CA ILE A 232 9.97 11.64 -13.39
C ILE A 232 9.93 12.58 -12.19
N GLN A 233 10.62 13.72 -12.30
CA GLN A 233 10.63 14.72 -11.24
C GLN A 233 9.78 15.93 -11.64
N VAL A 234 8.76 16.24 -10.84
CA VAL A 234 7.81 17.33 -11.10
C VAL A 234 8.08 18.48 -10.13
N PRO A 235 8.48 19.67 -10.61
CA PRO A 235 8.64 20.85 -9.76
C PRO A 235 7.27 21.46 -9.40
N SER A 236 7.20 22.09 -8.23
CA SER A 236 6.04 22.84 -7.71
C SER A 236 5.73 24.11 -8.51
N ARG A 237 6.73 24.67 -9.22
CA ARG A 237 6.57 25.84 -10.08
C ARG A 237 6.54 25.41 -11.55
N PHE A 238 5.38 25.56 -12.18
CA PHE A 238 5.16 25.33 -13.61
C PHE A 238 5.81 26.39 -14.54
N ALA A 239 6.63 27.30 -13.99
CA ALA A 239 7.22 28.41 -14.75
C ALA A 239 8.24 27.96 -15.81
N ASP A 240 8.74 26.73 -15.73
CA ASP A 240 9.59 26.10 -16.74
C ASP A 240 8.96 24.79 -17.22
N THR A 241 8.03 24.89 -18.18
CA THR A 241 7.38 23.74 -18.85
C THR A 241 8.36 22.83 -19.58
N LYS A 242 9.65 23.20 -19.69
CA LYS A 242 10.74 22.34 -20.19
C LYS A 242 11.08 21.16 -19.29
N ARG A 243 10.56 21.09 -18.04
CA ARG A 243 10.89 20.02 -17.06
C ARG A 243 9.88 18.87 -16.95
N LEU A 244 8.85 18.79 -17.79
CA LEU A 244 8.17 17.52 -18.03
C LEU A 244 9.01 16.64 -18.98
N ALA A 245 10.24 16.34 -18.58
CA ALA A 245 11.13 15.48 -19.35
C ALA A 245 10.80 14.02 -19.04
N ILE A 246 10.03 13.36 -19.91
CA ILE A 246 9.97 11.90 -19.94
C ILE A 246 11.27 11.43 -20.59
N SER A 247 12.27 11.03 -19.79
CA SER A 247 13.47 10.41 -20.33
C SER A 247 13.13 9.00 -20.83
N SER A 248 12.99 8.83 -22.15
CA SER A 248 12.92 7.50 -22.75
C SER A 248 14.34 6.90 -22.84
N PRO A 249 14.55 5.60 -22.60
CA PRO A 249 15.88 4.99 -22.71
C PRO A 249 16.41 4.92 -24.16
N HIS A 250 15.62 5.32 -25.15
CA HIS A 250 16.03 5.37 -26.55
C HIS A 250 15.93 6.81 -27.06
N GLY A 251 17.10 7.42 -27.22
CA GLY A 251 17.26 8.79 -27.70
C GLY A 251 16.63 8.98 -29.07
N GLY A 252 15.81 10.01 -29.17
CA GLY A 252 15.12 10.40 -30.40
C GLY A 252 14.23 11.60 -30.14
N GLY A 253 14.84 12.74 -29.81
CA GLY A 253 14.13 14.00 -29.69
C GLY A 253 13.48 14.38 -31.01
N ARG A 254 12.19 14.69 -30.97
CA ARG A 254 11.54 15.59 -31.93
C ARG A 254 10.84 16.67 -31.13
N GLU A 255 11.41 17.88 -31.17
CA GLU A 255 10.72 19.10 -30.78
C GLU A 255 9.62 19.37 -31.81
N GLY A 256 8.39 19.56 -31.34
CA GLY A 256 7.25 20.00 -32.13
C GLY A 256 6.86 21.42 -31.73
N ALA A 257 6.66 22.26 -32.73
CA ALA A 257 6.20 23.65 -32.66
C ALA A 257 4.79 23.80 -32.06
#